data_AF-A0A9E6W2B1-F1
#
_entry.id   AF-A0A9E6W2B1-F1
#
_cell.length_a   1.000
_cell.length_b   1.000
_cell.length_c   1.000
_cell.angle_alpha   90.00
_cell.angle_beta   90.00
_cell.angle_gamma   90.00
#
_symmetry.space_group_name_H-M   'P 1'
#
loop_
_entity.id
_entity.type
_entity.pdbx_description
1 polymer ?
#
loop_
_entity_poly.entity_id
_entity_poly.type
_entity_poly.pdbx_seq_one_letter_code
_entity_poly.pdbx_strand_id
1 'polypeptide(L)'
;MHLFDWDEINFAESAREMLVSGDYSGVQVNFRPFWEKPPLFIWMQALSMKVFGVNEFAARFPNAVAGFLSLSFIFFYGKKHFGTRMGWLWVLAMLGSFTPQLYFKSGIIDPFFNLFIFAGIVMLAEGANLDKRPRKKFNALAGFFIGLALLTKGPVALLVAMLCVALYFVYRGFRFFFDIWDILLFALTCAAVSFVWYGMEVMENGIWFLAEFLRYQKELASQSVASHGQPWFYHPLVLLFGAFPASVIALRSFAENLTWTQEQKNFRTWMAVLFWVVLILFSIVKTKIIHYSSLCYLPLTFLAALVMDATIQQRIQYRRFNVYLVLIIGLMMSLAFIGIPLIGIVPEWKASLIAQLKDPFAAANFGLESIWDFKSILPGSILLIGTITAFVLLFRRNLEKAYPVLFIIGLLALQGFMLWVVPGIEHHSQGPAIEFIESHQDEDVYVEVLGYKSYAQLFYSQIAPLSDTVSYNAYVAAHPNDYQNMASRDIPALLYRDWLMYGDIDKPAYFLSKIQHKAEFSAIPTLEVIGEKGGFVFYRRKP
;
A
#
# COMPACT_ATOMS: atom_id res chain seq x y z
N MET A 1 16.97 1.34 -4.67
CA MET A 1 15.87 2.30 -4.46
C MET A 1 15.42 2.13 -3.03
N HIS A 2 15.64 3.17 -2.24
CA HIS A 2 15.23 3.26 -0.85
C HIS A 2 13.71 3.09 -0.72
N LEU A 3 13.25 2.88 0.51
CA LEU A 3 11.84 2.91 0.84
C LEU A 3 11.29 4.31 0.58
N PHE A 4 10.10 4.40 -0.03
CA PHE A 4 9.58 5.66 -0.55
C PHE A 4 8.29 6.08 0.15
N ASP A 5 7.42 5.11 0.41
CA ASP A 5 6.16 5.37 1.11
C ASP A 5 6.40 5.48 2.62
N TRP A 6 5.67 6.38 3.26
CA TRP A 6 5.67 6.54 4.72
C TRP A 6 5.36 5.22 5.45
N ASP A 7 4.39 4.46 4.92
CA ASP A 7 4.01 3.15 5.45
C ASP A 7 5.05 2.06 5.13
N GLU A 8 5.89 2.22 4.10
CA GLU A 8 7.01 1.28 3.90
C GLU A 8 8.04 1.44 5.02
N ILE A 9 8.42 2.68 5.31
CA ILE A 9 9.52 2.97 6.24
C ILE A 9 9.12 2.68 7.68
N ASN A 10 7.91 3.05 8.12
CA ASN A 10 7.51 2.83 9.52
C ASN A 10 7.40 1.36 9.89
N PHE A 11 6.88 0.50 9.00
CA PHE A 11 6.76 -0.94 9.26
C PHE A 11 8.14 -1.61 9.20
N ALA A 12 8.98 -1.19 8.25
CA ALA A 12 10.37 -1.65 8.19
C ALA A 12 11.16 -1.25 9.44
N GLU A 13 10.96 -0.02 9.95
CA GLU A 13 11.59 0.42 11.19
C GLU A 13 11.05 -0.33 12.42
N SER A 14 9.73 -0.50 12.52
CA SER A 14 9.14 -1.31 13.59
C SER A 14 9.73 -2.72 13.60
N ALA A 15 9.92 -3.32 12.42
CA ALA A 15 10.51 -4.65 12.27
C ALA A 15 11.99 -4.67 12.68
N ARG A 16 12.76 -3.62 12.35
CA ARG A 16 14.14 -3.46 12.80
C ARG A 16 14.21 -3.34 14.32
N GLU A 17 13.36 -2.52 14.93
CA GLU A 17 13.32 -2.32 16.38
C GLU A 17 12.94 -3.60 17.14
N MET A 18 12.07 -4.47 16.59
CA MET A 18 11.81 -5.80 17.16
C MET A 18 13.07 -6.67 17.20
N LEU A 19 13.95 -6.57 16.19
CA LEU A 19 15.22 -7.29 16.17
C LEU A 19 16.21 -6.74 17.19
N VAL A 20 16.24 -5.42 17.38
CA VAL A 20 17.14 -4.74 18.31
C VAL A 20 16.71 -4.94 19.77
N SER A 21 15.43 -4.72 20.07
CA SER A 21 14.87 -4.80 21.43
C SER A 21 14.62 -6.23 21.90
N GLY A 22 14.36 -7.15 20.96
CA GLY A 22 13.86 -8.49 21.28
C GLY A 22 12.39 -8.53 21.70
N ASP A 23 11.71 -7.38 21.75
CA ASP A 23 10.27 -7.29 21.98
C ASP A 23 9.52 -7.45 20.65
N TYR A 24 8.85 -8.58 20.49
CA TYR A 24 8.01 -8.86 19.31
C TYR A 24 6.52 -8.64 19.59
N SER A 25 6.10 -8.36 20.83
CA SER A 25 4.69 -8.10 21.13
C SER A 25 4.37 -6.62 20.99
N GLY A 26 5.13 -5.79 21.70
CA GLY A 26 4.97 -4.35 21.68
C GLY A 26 5.50 -3.78 20.38
N VAL A 27 4.60 -3.43 19.45
CA VAL A 27 5.02 -2.72 18.23
C VAL A 27 5.55 -1.34 18.61
N GLN A 28 6.73 -1.00 18.11
CA GLN A 28 7.41 0.25 18.42
C GLN A 28 7.81 1.01 17.17
N VAL A 29 7.88 2.35 17.28
CA VAL A 29 8.57 3.23 16.34
C VAL A 29 9.32 4.28 17.16
N ASN A 30 10.60 4.47 16.85
CA ASN A 30 11.56 5.20 17.68
C ASN A 30 11.62 4.66 19.12
N PHE A 31 11.54 3.34 19.28
CA PHE A 31 11.48 2.62 20.56
C PHE A 31 10.35 3.08 21.48
N ARG A 32 9.27 3.63 20.90
CA ARG A 32 8.08 4.08 21.60
C ARG A 32 6.88 3.28 21.13
N PRO A 33 5.90 3.03 22.01
CA PRO A 33 4.75 2.22 21.63
C PRO A 33 3.97 2.77 20.43
N PHE A 34 3.76 1.90 19.43
CA PHE A 34 3.01 2.17 18.20
C PHE A 34 1.76 1.29 18.15
N TRP A 35 0.73 1.70 18.90
CA TRP A 35 -0.53 0.96 19.06
C TRP A 35 -1.48 1.02 17.86
N GLU A 36 -1.04 1.52 16.71
CA GLU A 36 -1.94 1.81 15.59
C GLU A 36 -2.27 0.59 14.73
N LYS A 37 -1.35 -0.40 14.68
CA LYS A 37 -1.42 -1.54 13.78
C LYS A 37 -1.03 -2.84 14.50
N PRO A 38 -1.78 -3.93 14.26
CA PRO A 38 -1.37 -5.28 14.67
C PRO A 38 -0.08 -5.75 13.97
N PRO A 39 0.68 -6.70 14.55
CA PRO A 39 2.07 -6.92 14.20
C PRO A 39 2.32 -7.94 13.10
N LEU A 40 1.33 -8.66 12.55
CA LEU A 40 1.60 -9.83 11.71
C LEU A 40 2.48 -9.52 10.50
N PHE A 41 2.26 -8.40 9.83
CA PHE A 41 3.10 -8.00 8.69
C PHE A 41 4.50 -7.55 9.14
N ILE A 42 4.60 -6.88 10.28
CA ILE A 42 5.87 -6.46 10.88
C ILE A 42 6.68 -7.69 11.30
N TRP A 43 6.05 -8.73 11.85
CA TRP A 43 6.69 -10.03 12.12
C TRP A 43 7.24 -10.69 10.86
N MET A 44 6.52 -10.62 9.74
CA MET A 44 7.01 -11.14 8.47
C MET A 44 8.24 -10.35 7.98
N GLN A 45 8.24 -9.02 8.16
CA GLN A 45 9.40 -8.18 7.85
C GLN A 45 10.57 -8.46 8.79
N ALA A 46 10.35 -8.58 10.10
CA ALA A 46 11.38 -8.89 11.07
C ALA A 46 12.03 -10.26 10.78
N LEU A 47 11.21 -11.28 10.45
CA LEU A 47 11.72 -12.58 10.01
C LEU A 47 12.54 -12.47 8.72
N SER A 48 12.07 -11.69 7.75
CA SER A 48 12.79 -11.44 6.50
C SER A 48 14.12 -10.73 6.75
N MET A 49 14.15 -9.70 7.59
CA MET A 49 15.35 -8.97 7.98
C MET A 49 16.33 -9.83 8.78
N LYS A 50 15.83 -10.77 9.58
CA LYS A 50 16.67 -11.75 10.27
C LYS A 50 17.40 -12.70 9.29
N VAL A 51 16.81 -12.97 8.13
CA VAL A 51 17.38 -13.87 7.11
C VAL A 51 18.26 -13.12 6.11
N PHE A 52 17.84 -11.94 5.66
CA PHE A 52 18.47 -11.19 4.56
C PHE A 52 19.22 -9.92 5.00
N GLY A 53 19.25 -9.63 6.31
CA GLY A 53 19.73 -8.37 6.85
C GLY A 53 18.69 -7.25 6.79
N VAL A 54 18.93 -6.18 7.53
CA VAL A 54 18.08 -4.98 7.52
C VAL A 54 18.38 -4.18 6.25
N ASN A 55 17.46 -4.22 5.29
CA ASN A 55 17.54 -3.50 4.01
C ASN A 55 16.16 -3.47 3.31
N GLU A 56 16.07 -2.75 2.19
CA GLU A 56 14.83 -2.59 1.42
C GLU A 56 14.33 -3.90 0.83
N PHE A 57 15.25 -4.77 0.40
CA PHE A 57 14.88 -6.07 -0.13
C PHE A 57 14.16 -6.89 0.93
N ALA A 58 14.73 -6.97 2.14
CA ALA A 58 14.13 -7.68 3.25
C ALA A 58 12.77 -7.08 3.65
N ALA A 59 12.62 -5.76 3.63
CA ALA A 59 11.36 -5.08 3.92
C ALA A 59 10.26 -5.37 2.88
N ARG A 60 10.62 -5.55 1.59
CA ARG A 60 9.68 -5.78 0.47
C ARG A 60 9.45 -7.25 0.15
N PHE A 61 10.37 -8.13 0.55
CA PHE A 61 10.32 -9.57 0.26
C PHE A 61 9.01 -10.26 0.71
N PRO A 62 8.43 -9.96 1.89
CA PRO A 62 7.13 -10.52 2.26
C PRO A 62 6.05 -10.28 1.19
N ASN A 63 5.98 -9.07 0.62
CA ASN A 63 4.96 -8.77 -0.39
C ASN A 63 5.23 -9.41 -1.74
N ALA A 64 6.49 -9.70 -2.08
CA ALA A 64 6.81 -10.53 -3.24
C ALA A 64 6.23 -11.95 -3.07
N VAL A 65 6.32 -12.51 -1.86
CA VAL A 65 5.68 -13.79 -1.51
C VAL A 65 4.15 -13.68 -1.58
N ALA A 66 3.56 -12.60 -1.03
CA ALA A 66 2.11 -12.35 -1.13
C ALA A 66 1.63 -12.31 -2.59
N GLY A 67 2.42 -11.71 -3.49
CA GLY A 67 2.14 -11.71 -4.93
C GLY A 67 2.12 -13.12 -5.51
N PHE A 68 3.13 -13.93 -5.25
CA PHE A 68 3.20 -15.32 -5.71
C PHE A 68 2.02 -16.17 -5.18
N LEU A 69 1.71 -16.05 -3.89
CA LEU A 69 0.58 -16.75 -3.27
C LEU A 69 -0.75 -16.30 -3.86
N SER A 70 -0.94 -15.00 -4.07
CA SER A 70 -2.15 -14.44 -4.68
C SER A 70 -2.37 -14.99 -6.09
N LEU A 71 -1.34 -14.96 -6.94
CA LEU A 71 -1.41 -15.48 -8.32
C LEU A 71 -1.71 -16.98 -8.35
N SER A 72 -1.08 -17.75 -7.46
CA SER A 72 -1.33 -19.19 -7.34
C SER A 72 -2.77 -19.49 -6.89
N PHE A 73 -3.27 -18.70 -5.93
CA PHE A 73 -4.61 -18.85 -5.37
C PHE A 73 -5.70 -18.50 -6.39
N ILE A 74 -5.56 -17.39 -7.11
CA ILE A 74 -6.53 -17.02 -8.17
C ILE A 74 -6.49 -18.00 -9.35
N PHE A 75 -5.32 -18.54 -9.71
CA PHE A 75 -5.22 -19.58 -10.72
C PHE A 75 -6.02 -20.83 -10.32
N PHE A 76 -5.81 -21.29 -9.08
CA PHE A 76 -6.48 -22.49 -8.57
C PHE A 76 -8.00 -22.33 -8.58
N TYR A 77 -8.54 -21.23 -8.02
CA TYR A 77 -9.99 -21.03 -7.97
C TYR A 77 -10.61 -20.66 -9.33
N GLY A 78 -9.88 -19.93 -10.17
CA GLY A 78 -10.27 -19.69 -11.56
C GLY A 78 -10.39 -20.99 -12.35
N LYS A 79 -9.37 -21.87 -12.24
CA LYS A 79 -9.37 -23.20 -12.85
C LYS A 79 -10.51 -24.07 -12.32
N LYS A 80 -10.69 -24.11 -11.00
CA LYS A 80 -11.70 -24.94 -10.34
C LYS A 80 -13.13 -24.62 -10.82
N HIS A 81 -13.47 -23.33 -10.90
CA HIS A 81 -14.86 -22.90 -11.19
C HIS A 81 -15.15 -22.71 -12.67
N PHE A 82 -14.16 -22.32 -13.47
CA PHE A 82 -14.36 -21.86 -14.85
C PHE A 82 -13.40 -22.52 -15.86
N GLY A 83 -12.52 -23.42 -15.41
CA GLY A 83 -11.57 -24.14 -16.26
C GLY A 83 -10.22 -23.45 -16.43
N THR A 84 -9.24 -24.19 -16.95
CA THR A 84 -7.82 -23.81 -16.99
C THR A 84 -7.56 -22.46 -17.69
N ARG A 85 -8.27 -22.18 -18.79
CA ARG A 85 -8.13 -20.92 -19.53
C ARG A 85 -8.47 -19.73 -18.64
N MET A 86 -9.58 -19.81 -17.89
CA MET A 86 -10.00 -18.73 -17.00
C MET A 86 -8.98 -18.49 -15.88
N GLY A 87 -8.41 -19.56 -15.31
CA GLY A 87 -7.32 -19.44 -14.33
C GLY A 87 -6.13 -18.63 -14.87
N TRP A 88 -5.66 -18.94 -16.07
CA TRP A 88 -4.56 -18.20 -16.70
C TRP A 88 -4.93 -16.76 -17.09
N LEU A 89 -6.15 -16.53 -17.57
CA LEU A 89 -6.63 -15.19 -17.90
C LEU A 89 -6.71 -14.29 -16.66
N TRP A 90 -7.09 -14.84 -15.51
CA TRP A 90 -7.11 -14.10 -14.25
C TRP A 90 -5.69 -13.76 -13.77
N VAL A 91 -4.76 -14.72 -13.83
CA VAL A 91 -3.33 -14.47 -13.57
C VAL A 91 -2.76 -13.39 -14.48
N LEU A 92 -3.02 -13.51 -15.80
CA LEU A 92 -2.58 -12.51 -16.78
C LEU A 92 -3.15 -11.13 -16.47
N ALA A 93 -4.43 -11.06 -16.11
CA ALA A 93 -5.09 -9.81 -15.78
C ALA A 93 -4.50 -9.14 -14.53
N MET A 94 -4.22 -9.92 -13.48
CA MET A 94 -3.62 -9.43 -12.25
C MET A 94 -2.16 -8.99 -12.44
N LEU A 95 -1.36 -9.83 -13.14
CA LEU A 95 0.06 -9.60 -13.38
C LEU A 95 0.32 -8.40 -14.31
N GLY A 96 -0.49 -8.26 -15.37
CA GLY A 96 -0.33 -7.21 -16.38
C GLY A 96 -1.08 -5.91 -16.08
N SER A 97 -1.65 -5.77 -14.88
CA SER A 97 -2.25 -4.52 -14.40
C SER A 97 -1.23 -3.73 -13.57
N PHE A 98 -1.26 -2.40 -13.63
CA PHE A 98 -0.18 -1.56 -13.10
C PHE A 98 -0.03 -1.61 -11.57
N THR A 99 -1.02 -1.10 -10.84
CA THR A 99 -0.96 -0.97 -9.38
C THR A 99 -0.92 -2.30 -8.62
N PRO A 100 -1.59 -3.40 -9.04
CA PRO A 100 -1.41 -4.69 -8.37
C PRO A 100 0.06 -5.15 -8.37
N GLN A 101 0.75 -4.95 -9.50
CA GLN A 101 2.15 -5.33 -9.68
C GLN A 101 3.09 -4.45 -8.84
N LEU A 102 2.79 -3.15 -8.73
CA LEU A 102 3.53 -2.22 -7.87
C LEU A 102 3.43 -2.59 -6.39
N TYR A 103 2.24 -2.95 -5.90
CA TYR A 103 2.05 -3.22 -4.48
C TYR A 103 2.72 -4.53 -4.03
N PHE A 104 2.82 -5.54 -4.88
CA PHE A 104 3.63 -6.73 -4.58
C PHE A 104 5.14 -6.47 -4.51
N LYS A 105 5.61 -5.29 -4.92
CA LYS A 105 7.00 -4.83 -4.78
C LYS A 105 7.21 -3.79 -3.69
N SER A 106 6.14 -3.35 -3.04
CA SER A 106 6.20 -2.40 -1.93
C SER A 106 6.38 -3.14 -0.60
N GLY A 107 6.72 -2.41 0.46
CA GLY A 107 6.77 -2.85 1.86
C GLY A 107 5.55 -2.42 2.68
N ILE A 108 4.40 -2.14 2.04
CA ILE A 108 3.16 -1.76 2.75
C ILE A 108 2.38 -3.01 3.21
N ILE A 109 1.45 -2.83 4.16
CA ILE A 109 0.72 -3.93 4.80
C ILE A 109 -0.41 -4.56 3.94
N ASP A 110 -0.89 -3.84 2.93
CA ASP A 110 -2.10 -4.16 2.18
C ASP A 110 -2.09 -5.47 1.37
N PRO A 111 -0.98 -5.93 0.74
CA PRO A 111 -1.00 -7.16 -0.04
C PRO A 111 -1.40 -8.41 0.74
N PHE A 112 -0.83 -8.63 1.94
CA PHE A 112 -1.24 -9.76 2.80
C PHE A 112 -2.63 -9.55 3.38
N PHE A 113 -2.97 -8.33 3.80
CA PHE A 113 -4.31 -7.99 4.28
C PHE A 113 -5.38 -8.37 3.24
N ASN A 114 -5.15 -7.97 1.99
CA ASN A 114 -6.06 -8.26 0.88
C ASN A 114 -6.13 -9.75 0.56
N LEU A 115 -4.98 -10.44 0.52
CA LEU A 115 -4.92 -11.87 0.28
C LEU A 115 -5.71 -12.65 1.34
N PHE A 116 -5.57 -12.30 2.62
CA PHE A 116 -6.27 -12.96 3.71
C PHE A 116 -7.78 -12.68 3.68
N ILE A 117 -8.20 -11.43 3.46
CA ILE A 117 -9.64 -11.15 3.27
C ILE A 117 -10.19 -11.92 2.08
N PHE A 118 -9.49 -11.87 0.94
CA PHE A 118 -9.92 -12.55 -0.28
C PHE A 118 -10.02 -14.06 -0.09
N ALA A 119 -9.03 -14.69 0.54
CA ALA A 119 -9.06 -16.11 0.87
C ALA A 119 -10.24 -16.42 1.79
N GLY A 120 -10.48 -15.60 2.82
CA GLY A 120 -11.64 -15.72 3.70
C GLY A 120 -12.98 -15.66 2.95
N ILE A 121 -13.15 -14.68 2.05
CA ILE A 121 -14.35 -14.55 1.21
C ILE A 121 -14.52 -15.72 0.25
N VAL A 122 -13.44 -16.21 -0.36
CA VAL A 122 -13.49 -17.40 -1.22
C VAL A 122 -13.89 -18.64 -0.42
N MET A 123 -13.39 -18.81 0.81
CA MET A 123 -13.83 -19.89 1.69
C MET A 123 -15.32 -19.76 2.06
N LEU A 124 -15.80 -18.55 2.38
CA LEU A 124 -17.24 -18.31 2.62
C LEU A 124 -18.08 -18.65 1.38
N ALA A 125 -17.61 -18.29 0.18
CA ALA A 125 -18.29 -18.63 -1.08
C ALA A 125 -18.37 -20.14 -1.31
N GLU A 126 -17.33 -20.89 -0.94
CA GLU A 126 -17.29 -22.36 -1.00
C GLU A 126 -18.20 -23.04 0.05
N GLY A 127 -18.36 -22.40 1.20
CA GLY A 127 -19.26 -22.80 2.27
C GLY A 127 -20.73 -22.47 1.99
N ALA A 128 -21.02 -21.40 1.25
CA ALA A 128 -22.36 -20.88 0.97
C ALA A 128 -23.19 -21.70 -0.05
N ASN A 129 -22.92 -22.99 -0.20
CA ASN A 129 -23.52 -23.84 -1.23
C ASN A 129 -24.63 -24.73 -0.62
N LEU A 130 -25.89 -24.31 -0.77
CA LEU A 130 -27.06 -24.93 -0.14
C LEU A 130 -27.32 -26.39 -0.57
N ASP A 131 -26.84 -26.80 -1.74
CA ASP A 131 -27.19 -28.09 -2.35
C ASP A 131 -26.27 -29.26 -1.94
N LYS A 132 -25.28 -29.01 -1.08
CA LYS A 132 -24.32 -30.04 -0.62
C LYS A 132 -24.14 -29.97 0.90
N ARG A 133 -23.86 -31.14 1.52
CA ARG A 133 -23.63 -31.32 2.97
C ARG A 133 -22.79 -30.19 3.59
N PRO A 134 -22.99 -29.86 4.89
CA PRO A 134 -22.32 -28.76 5.56
C PRO A 134 -20.80 -28.88 5.43
N ARG A 135 -20.17 -27.82 4.90
CA ARG A 135 -18.73 -27.77 4.67
C ARG A 135 -18.05 -26.95 5.77
N LYS A 136 -18.23 -27.38 7.02
CA LYS A 136 -17.67 -26.76 8.24
C LYS A 136 -16.18 -26.40 8.10
N LYS A 137 -15.41 -27.21 7.35
CA LYS A 137 -14.01 -26.93 7.02
C LYS A 137 -13.81 -25.56 6.35
N PHE A 138 -14.65 -25.16 5.40
CA PHE A 138 -14.51 -23.86 4.75
C PHE A 138 -14.86 -22.71 5.68
N ASN A 139 -15.84 -22.87 6.57
CA ASN A 139 -16.19 -21.83 7.53
C ASN A 139 -15.09 -21.65 8.60
N ALA A 140 -14.47 -22.76 9.03
CA ALA A 140 -13.26 -22.70 9.86
C ALA A 140 -12.10 -21.99 9.17
N LEU A 141 -11.82 -22.33 7.91
CA LEU A 141 -10.76 -21.68 7.12
C LEU A 141 -11.07 -20.20 6.84
N ALA A 142 -12.35 -19.86 6.62
CA ALA A 142 -12.78 -18.48 6.49
C ALA A 142 -12.45 -17.69 7.75
N GLY A 143 -12.82 -18.20 8.93
CA GLY A 143 -12.50 -17.57 10.20
C GLY A 143 -10.99 -17.45 10.43
N PHE A 144 -10.23 -18.49 10.09
CA PHE A 144 -8.77 -18.47 10.15
C PHE A 144 -8.15 -17.34 9.31
N PHE A 145 -8.53 -17.23 8.03
CA PHE A 145 -7.99 -16.19 7.15
C PHE A 145 -8.47 -14.78 7.55
N ILE A 146 -9.73 -14.61 7.95
CA ILE A 146 -10.19 -13.31 8.47
C ILE A 146 -9.47 -12.95 9.77
N GLY A 147 -9.19 -13.92 10.64
CA GLY A 147 -8.35 -13.76 11.83
C GLY A 147 -6.93 -13.29 11.51
N LEU A 148 -6.29 -13.84 10.46
CA LEU A 148 -4.99 -13.34 9.98
C LEU A 148 -5.10 -11.91 9.45
N ALA A 149 -6.17 -11.56 8.74
CA ALA A 149 -6.39 -10.20 8.27
C ALA A 149 -6.60 -9.20 9.44
N LEU A 150 -7.28 -9.63 10.51
CA LEU A 150 -7.41 -8.87 11.76
C LEU A 150 -6.06 -8.63 12.45
N LEU A 151 -5.18 -9.65 12.48
CA LEU A 151 -3.79 -9.52 12.95
C LEU A 151 -2.89 -8.75 11.99
N THR A 152 -3.36 -8.40 10.80
CA THR A 152 -2.59 -7.63 9.82
C THR A 152 -2.92 -6.14 9.96
N LYS A 153 -4.17 -5.72 9.72
CA LYS A 153 -4.53 -4.28 9.67
C LYS A 153 -5.68 -3.90 10.62
N GLY A 154 -6.25 -4.87 11.34
CA GLY A 154 -7.30 -4.63 12.32
C GLY A 154 -8.75 -4.92 11.83
N PRO A 155 -9.77 -4.31 12.49
CA PRO A 155 -11.17 -4.76 12.44
C PRO A 155 -11.86 -4.56 11.09
N VAL A 156 -11.29 -3.76 10.19
CA VAL A 156 -11.82 -3.52 8.84
C VAL A 156 -11.97 -4.84 8.06
N ALA A 157 -11.11 -5.83 8.29
CA ALA A 157 -11.25 -7.15 7.67
C ALA A 157 -12.59 -7.83 7.99
N LEU A 158 -12.96 -7.82 9.28
CA LEU A 158 -14.22 -8.40 9.73
C LEU A 158 -15.41 -7.62 9.20
N LEU A 159 -15.32 -6.28 9.17
CA LEU A 159 -16.35 -5.42 8.57
C LEU A 159 -16.62 -5.77 7.10
N VAL A 160 -15.56 -5.89 6.28
CA VAL A 160 -15.69 -6.26 4.86
C VAL A 160 -16.32 -7.65 4.72
N ALA A 161 -15.89 -8.63 5.52
CA ALA A 161 -16.45 -9.98 5.50
C ALA A 161 -17.96 -9.99 5.84
N MET A 162 -18.36 -9.30 6.91
CA MET A 162 -19.75 -9.20 7.34
C MET A 162 -20.62 -8.50 6.28
N LEU A 163 -20.14 -7.39 5.69
CA LEU A 163 -20.86 -6.69 4.63
C LEU A 163 -21.04 -7.57 3.39
N CYS A 164 -20.03 -8.37 3.02
CA CYS A 164 -20.15 -9.32 1.91
C CYS A 164 -21.20 -10.40 2.19
N VAL A 165 -21.19 -11.00 3.39
CA VAL A 165 -22.20 -11.99 3.80
C VAL A 165 -23.60 -11.37 3.82
N ALA A 166 -23.75 -10.17 4.37
CA ALA A 166 -25.03 -9.47 4.45
C ALA A 166 -25.59 -9.14 3.06
N LEU A 167 -24.77 -8.58 2.16
CA LEU A 167 -25.22 -8.25 0.81
C LEU A 167 -25.57 -9.52 0.01
N TYR A 168 -24.79 -10.59 0.17
CA TYR A 168 -25.09 -11.87 -0.46
C TYR A 168 -26.38 -12.50 0.09
N PHE A 169 -26.63 -12.40 1.40
CA PHE A 169 -27.89 -12.82 2.03
C PHE A 169 -29.11 -12.06 1.49
N VAL A 170 -29.01 -10.73 1.33
CA VAL A 170 -30.05 -9.91 0.70
C VAL A 170 -30.29 -10.35 -0.75
N TYR A 171 -29.22 -10.56 -1.52
CA TYR A 171 -29.32 -11.03 -2.92
C TYR A 171 -30.04 -12.39 -3.03
N ARG A 172 -29.92 -13.26 -2.03
CA ARG A 172 -30.60 -14.56 -1.98
C ARG A 172 -32.04 -14.50 -1.44
N GLY A 173 -32.60 -13.30 -1.25
CA GLY A 173 -33.97 -13.11 -0.78
C GLY A 173 -34.14 -13.50 0.70
N PHE A 174 -33.17 -13.11 1.55
CA PHE A 174 -33.20 -13.33 3.00
C PHE A 174 -33.22 -14.81 3.42
N ARG A 175 -32.72 -15.71 2.57
CA ARG A 175 -32.51 -17.11 2.91
C ARG A 175 -31.11 -17.32 3.44
N PHE A 176 -31.00 -17.53 4.75
CA PHE A 176 -29.71 -17.70 5.40
C PHE A 176 -29.15 -19.10 5.08
N PHE A 177 -27.84 -19.17 4.84
CA PHE A 177 -27.16 -20.33 4.24
C PHE A 177 -26.07 -20.93 5.13
N PHE A 178 -25.86 -20.36 6.31
CA PHE A 178 -24.99 -20.90 7.36
C PHE A 178 -25.84 -21.33 8.55
N ASP A 179 -25.53 -22.46 9.18
CA ASP A 179 -26.17 -22.79 10.45
C ASP A 179 -25.45 -22.08 11.62
N ILE A 180 -26.00 -22.18 12.83
CA ILE A 180 -25.37 -21.56 14.01
C ILE A 180 -23.97 -22.11 14.29
N TRP A 181 -23.70 -23.38 13.97
CA TRP A 181 -22.40 -24.00 14.18
C TRP A 181 -21.36 -23.52 13.17
N ASP A 182 -21.77 -23.21 11.95
CA ASP A 182 -20.93 -22.56 10.95
C ASP A 182 -20.49 -21.16 11.42
N ILE A 183 -21.42 -20.38 11.97
CA ILE A 183 -21.13 -19.06 12.55
C ILE A 183 -20.20 -19.20 13.75
N LEU A 184 -20.49 -20.10 14.68
CA LEU A 184 -19.68 -20.33 15.87
C LEU A 184 -18.28 -20.82 15.50
N LEU A 185 -18.15 -21.69 14.50
CA LEU A 185 -16.85 -22.18 14.05
C LEU A 185 -16.02 -21.09 13.37
N PHE A 186 -16.65 -20.26 12.53
CA PHE A 186 -16.00 -19.07 11.97
C PHE A 186 -15.54 -18.12 13.07
N ALA A 187 -16.42 -17.81 14.04
CA ALA A 187 -16.12 -16.90 15.14
C ALA A 187 -14.99 -17.46 16.02
N LEU A 188 -15.01 -18.76 16.32
CA LEU A 188 -14.00 -19.43 17.13
C LEU A 188 -12.62 -19.40 16.45
N THR A 189 -12.51 -19.76 15.17
CA THR A 189 -11.20 -19.75 14.50
C THR A 189 -10.68 -18.35 14.25
N CYS A 190 -11.58 -17.39 13.97
CA CYS A 190 -11.24 -15.98 13.86
C CYS A 190 -10.71 -15.42 15.20
N ALA A 191 -11.44 -15.67 16.28
CA ALA A 191 -11.05 -15.27 17.63
C ALA A 191 -9.73 -15.92 18.03
N ALA A 192 -9.57 -17.24 17.85
CA ALA A 192 -8.36 -17.97 18.21
C ALA A 192 -7.10 -17.43 17.52
N VAL A 193 -7.19 -17.09 16.23
CA VAL A 193 -6.06 -16.47 15.51
C VAL A 193 -5.80 -15.06 16.03
N SER A 194 -6.83 -14.21 16.09
CA SER A 194 -6.66 -12.82 16.55
C SER A 194 -6.17 -12.71 17.99
N PHE A 195 -6.55 -13.66 18.85
CA PHE A 195 -6.15 -13.71 20.25
C PHE A 195 -4.63 -13.80 20.44
N VAL A 196 -3.89 -14.34 19.46
CA VAL A 196 -2.44 -14.48 19.54
C VAL A 196 -1.75 -13.18 19.90
N TRP A 197 -2.22 -12.03 19.40
CA TRP A 197 -1.65 -10.73 19.78
C TRP A 197 -2.57 -9.91 20.68
N TYR A 198 -3.84 -9.74 20.29
CA TYR A 198 -4.77 -8.93 21.10
C TYR A 198 -4.93 -9.48 22.52
N GLY A 199 -4.85 -10.80 22.70
CA GLY A 199 -4.89 -11.44 24.02
C GLY A 199 -3.66 -11.13 24.85
N MET A 200 -2.47 -11.26 24.26
CA MET A 200 -1.20 -10.96 24.95
C MET A 200 -1.12 -9.48 25.36
N GLU A 201 -1.45 -8.58 24.44
CA GLU A 201 -1.47 -7.14 24.73
C GLU A 201 -2.45 -6.76 25.83
N VAL A 202 -3.64 -7.38 25.86
CA VAL A 202 -4.62 -7.14 26.94
C VAL A 202 -4.12 -7.71 28.27
N MET A 203 -3.36 -8.81 28.26
CA MET A 203 -2.78 -9.37 29.48
C MET A 203 -1.64 -8.51 30.04
N GLU A 204 -0.84 -7.89 29.17
CA GLU A 204 0.31 -7.05 29.55
C GLU A 204 -0.11 -5.62 29.91
N ASN A 205 -0.92 -4.99 29.06
CA ASN A 205 -1.28 -3.58 29.21
C ASN A 205 -2.63 -3.39 29.90
N GLY A 206 -3.54 -4.36 29.81
CA GLY A 206 -4.91 -4.27 30.34
C GLY A 206 -5.95 -3.93 29.29
N ILE A 207 -7.23 -4.02 29.66
CA ILE A 207 -8.36 -3.87 28.72
C ILE A 207 -8.48 -2.47 28.10
N TRP A 208 -7.87 -1.45 28.71
CA TRP A 208 -7.87 -0.08 28.19
C TRP A 208 -7.23 -0.01 26.80
N PHE A 209 -6.23 -0.84 26.52
CA PHE A 209 -5.56 -0.91 25.22
C PHE A 209 -6.57 -1.23 24.11
N LEU A 210 -7.43 -2.23 24.33
CA LEU A 210 -8.42 -2.62 23.32
C LEU A 210 -9.45 -1.51 23.07
N ALA A 211 -9.89 -0.83 24.13
CA ALA A 211 -10.81 0.30 24.01
C ALA A 211 -10.19 1.46 23.22
N GLU A 212 -8.93 1.78 23.51
CA GLU A 212 -8.16 2.82 22.86
C GLU A 212 -7.86 2.48 21.39
N PHE A 213 -7.46 1.24 21.11
CA PHE A 213 -7.26 0.73 19.77
C PHE A 213 -8.54 0.87 18.92
N LEU A 214 -9.68 0.44 19.45
CA LEU A 214 -10.97 0.56 18.75
C LEU A 214 -11.41 2.01 18.58
N ARG A 215 -11.16 2.88 19.57
CA ARG A 215 -11.41 4.33 19.45
C ARG A 215 -10.59 4.92 18.30
N TYR A 216 -9.31 4.59 18.22
CA TYR A 216 -8.43 5.05 17.15
C TYR A 216 -8.91 4.61 15.77
N GLN A 217 -9.28 3.35 15.58
CA GLN A 217 -9.82 2.87 14.30
C GLN A 217 -11.10 3.61 13.90
N LYS A 218 -11.95 3.96 14.87
CA LYS A 218 -13.17 4.75 14.63
C LYS A 218 -12.86 6.20 14.25
N GLU A 219 -11.88 6.83 14.89
CA GLU A 219 -11.42 8.18 14.54
C GLU A 219 -10.88 8.24 13.13
N LEU A 220 -10.02 7.29 12.75
CA LEU A 220 -9.46 7.21 11.40
C LEU A 220 -10.53 7.06 10.31
N ALA A 221 -11.64 6.36 10.64
CA ALA A 221 -12.78 6.20 9.74
C ALA A 221 -13.70 7.44 9.67
N SER A 222 -13.78 8.25 10.74
CA SER A 222 -14.79 9.30 10.91
C SER A 222 -14.24 10.73 10.75
N GLN A 223 -12.95 10.92 10.94
CA GLN A 223 -12.24 12.18 10.79
C GLN A 223 -11.36 12.16 9.53
N SER A 224 -11.26 13.29 8.84
CA SER A 224 -10.27 13.46 7.78
C SER A 224 -8.92 13.75 8.41
N VAL A 225 -7.95 12.87 8.22
CA VAL A 225 -6.55 13.26 8.45
C VAL A 225 -6.20 14.31 7.39
N ALA A 226 -5.65 15.44 7.83
CA ALA A 226 -5.46 16.65 7.03
C ALA A 226 -4.86 16.35 5.63
N SER A 227 -5.35 17.05 4.60
CA SER A 227 -5.02 16.95 3.15
C SER A 227 -5.61 15.80 2.31
N HIS A 228 -6.32 14.82 2.88
CA HIS A 228 -6.85 13.65 2.14
C HIS A 228 -8.36 13.66 1.79
N GLY A 229 -9.00 14.84 1.74
CA GLY A 229 -10.40 14.99 1.36
C GLY A 229 -10.64 14.83 -0.15
N GLN A 230 -10.59 13.60 -0.66
CA GLN A 230 -10.78 13.32 -2.09
C GLN A 230 -12.27 13.10 -2.44
N PRO A 231 -12.70 13.40 -3.68
CA PRO A 231 -14.08 13.24 -4.12
C PRO A 231 -14.54 11.77 -4.07
N TRP A 232 -15.87 11.54 -4.07
CA TRP A 232 -16.45 10.20 -3.97
C TRP A 232 -16.03 9.25 -5.11
N PHE A 233 -15.71 9.81 -6.29
CA PHE A 233 -15.26 9.08 -7.48
C PHE A 233 -13.74 8.81 -7.50
N TYR A 234 -13.01 9.17 -6.45
CA TYR A 234 -11.56 8.96 -6.36
C TYR A 234 -11.15 7.50 -6.57
N HIS A 235 -11.72 6.56 -5.80
CA HIS A 235 -11.40 5.13 -5.93
C HIS A 235 -11.81 4.53 -7.28
N PRO A 236 -12.99 4.85 -7.85
CA PRO A 236 -13.28 4.51 -9.24
C PRO A 236 -12.19 4.93 -10.24
N LEU A 237 -11.61 6.13 -10.12
CA LEU A 237 -10.51 6.57 -10.97
C LEU A 237 -9.20 5.84 -10.68
N VAL A 238 -8.88 5.64 -9.39
CA VAL A 238 -7.70 4.85 -8.99
C VAL A 238 -7.77 3.44 -9.58
N LEU A 239 -8.93 2.78 -9.55
CA LEU A 239 -9.12 1.47 -10.17
C LEU A 239 -9.07 1.54 -11.69
N LEU A 240 -9.62 2.58 -12.31
CA LEU A 240 -9.62 2.74 -13.76
C LEU A 240 -8.20 2.79 -14.32
N PHE A 241 -7.34 3.64 -13.77
CA PHE A 241 -5.95 3.77 -14.23
C PHE A 241 -5.04 2.70 -13.61
N GLY A 242 -5.20 2.44 -12.32
CA GLY A 242 -4.32 1.53 -11.59
C GLY A 242 -4.48 0.08 -11.99
N ALA A 243 -5.69 -0.38 -12.33
CA ALA A 243 -5.93 -1.73 -12.83
C ALA A 243 -6.11 -1.76 -14.35
N PHE A 244 -5.73 -0.71 -15.07
CA PHE A 244 -5.64 -0.77 -16.52
C PHE A 244 -4.64 -1.87 -16.91
N PRO A 245 -4.94 -2.72 -17.91
CA PRO A 245 -6.10 -2.70 -18.81
C PRO A 245 -7.32 -3.51 -18.31
N ALA A 246 -7.19 -4.28 -17.23
CA ALA A 246 -8.28 -5.10 -16.68
C ALA A 246 -9.52 -4.28 -16.33
N SER A 247 -9.35 -3.07 -15.80
CA SER A 247 -10.44 -2.15 -15.43
C SER A 247 -11.40 -1.88 -16.60
N VAL A 248 -10.88 -1.56 -17.79
CA VAL A 248 -11.65 -1.25 -19.00
C VAL A 248 -12.36 -2.49 -19.55
N ILE A 249 -11.70 -3.65 -19.48
CA ILE A 249 -12.26 -4.93 -19.92
C ILE A 249 -13.41 -5.33 -18.98
N ALA A 250 -13.23 -5.18 -17.66
CA ALA A 250 -14.20 -5.56 -16.64
C ALA A 250 -15.52 -4.77 -16.71
N LEU A 251 -15.53 -3.55 -17.27
CA LEU A 251 -16.76 -2.75 -17.46
C LEU A 251 -17.85 -3.54 -18.20
N ARG A 252 -17.47 -4.50 -19.04
CA ARG A 252 -18.42 -5.33 -19.78
C ARG A 252 -19.06 -6.44 -18.95
N SER A 253 -18.44 -6.81 -17.83
CA SER A 253 -18.82 -7.97 -17.00
C SER A 253 -20.21 -7.82 -16.38
N PHE A 254 -20.69 -6.58 -16.22
CA PHE A 254 -21.98 -6.27 -15.58
C PHE A 254 -23.17 -6.19 -16.54
N ALA A 255 -22.93 -6.24 -17.86
CA ALA A 255 -23.91 -5.82 -18.85
C ALA A 255 -24.48 -6.94 -19.74
N GLU A 256 -24.22 -8.23 -19.46
CA GLU A 256 -24.65 -9.34 -20.35
C GLU A 256 -25.14 -10.58 -19.62
N ASN A 257 -26.09 -11.27 -20.27
CA ASN A 257 -26.70 -12.51 -19.82
C ASN A 257 -25.92 -13.73 -20.32
N LEU A 258 -24.77 -13.98 -19.68
CA LEU A 258 -24.02 -15.23 -19.91
C LEU A 258 -24.72 -16.41 -19.20
N THR A 259 -24.73 -17.57 -19.86
CA THR A 259 -25.21 -18.83 -19.26
C THR A 259 -24.14 -19.42 -18.35
N TRP A 260 -24.49 -19.66 -17.10
CA TRP A 260 -23.58 -20.12 -16.05
C TRP A 260 -24.19 -21.30 -15.30
N THR A 261 -23.36 -22.24 -14.85
CA THR A 261 -23.80 -23.22 -13.84
C THR A 261 -24.13 -22.51 -12.53
N GLN A 262 -24.90 -23.14 -11.64
CA GLN A 262 -25.25 -22.53 -10.35
C GLN A 262 -24.02 -22.21 -9.51
N GLU A 263 -23.00 -23.08 -9.53
CA GLU A 263 -21.72 -22.88 -8.85
C GLU A 263 -20.96 -21.66 -9.41
N GLN A 264 -20.89 -21.52 -10.73
CA GLN A 264 -20.28 -20.36 -11.39
C GLN A 264 -21.02 -19.05 -11.09
N LYS A 265 -22.36 -19.08 -11.11
CA LYS A 265 -23.18 -17.91 -10.72
C LYS A 265 -22.87 -17.50 -9.29
N ASN A 266 -22.81 -18.47 -8.39
CA ASN A 266 -22.52 -18.23 -6.98
C ASN A 266 -21.15 -17.56 -6.82
N PHE A 267 -20.09 -18.17 -7.34
CA PHE A 267 -18.73 -17.63 -7.21
C PHE A 267 -18.60 -16.23 -7.84
N ARG A 268 -19.15 -16.04 -9.05
CA ARG A 268 -19.18 -14.71 -9.70
C ARG A 268 -19.91 -13.67 -8.84
N THR A 269 -21.02 -14.05 -8.21
CA THR A 269 -21.78 -13.14 -7.34
C THR A 269 -20.95 -12.71 -6.13
N TRP A 270 -20.24 -13.64 -5.48
CA TRP A 270 -19.33 -13.30 -4.38
C TRP A 270 -18.20 -12.36 -4.81
N MET A 271 -17.62 -12.55 -6.00
CA MET A 271 -16.61 -11.63 -6.55
C MET A 271 -17.20 -10.24 -6.81
N ALA A 272 -18.40 -10.16 -7.39
CA ALA A 272 -19.08 -8.88 -7.61
C ALA A 272 -19.45 -8.19 -6.30
N VAL A 273 -19.94 -8.94 -5.30
CA VAL A 273 -20.24 -8.43 -3.96
C VAL A 273 -18.98 -7.88 -3.31
N LEU A 274 -17.88 -8.63 -3.32
CA LEU A 274 -16.60 -8.17 -2.77
C LEU A 274 -16.13 -6.87 -3.44
N PHE A 275 -16.18 -6.81 -4.79
CA PHE A 275 -15.84 -5.60 -5.54
C PHE A 275 -16.67 -4.39 -5.10
N TRP A 276 -18.00 -4.53 -5.06
CA TRP A 276 -18.88 -3.41 -4.73
C TRP A 276 -18.80 -3.01 -3.26
N VAL A 277 -18.72 -3.97 -2.33
CA VAL A 277 -18.57 -3.70 -0.90
C VAL A 277 -17.32 -2.87 -0.66
N VAL A 278 -16.17 -3.29 -1.18
CA VAL A 278 -14.90 -2.58 -0.99
C VAL A 278 -14.93 -1.21 -1.66
N LEU A 279 -15.37 -1.14 -2.92
CA LEU A 279 -15.43 0.11 -3.67
C LEU A 279 -16.32 1.15 -2.97
N ILE A 280 -17.53 0.75 -2.57
CA ILE A 280 -18.49 1.66 -1.92
C ILE A 280 -18.01 2.06 -0.54
N LEU A 281 -17.53 1.10 0.27
CA LEU A 281 -17.04 1.37 1.63
C LEU A 281 -15.96 2.45 1.61
N PHE A 282 -14.91 2.28 0.81
CA PHE A 282 -13.81 3.24 0.76
C PHE A 282 -14.14 4.53 -0.03
N SER A 283 -15.13 4.52 -0.93
CA SER A 283 -15.65 5.74 -1.53
C SER A 283 -16.44 6.64 -0.55
N ILE A 284 -17.06 6.05 0.48
CA ILE A 284 -17.85 6.79 1.49
C ILE A 284 -16.96 7.32 2.63
N VAL A 285 -15.87 6.62 2.97
CA VAL A 285 -14.94 7.06 4.02
C VAL A 285 -14.33 8.42 3.69
N LYS A 286 -14.14 9.27 4.71
CA LYS A 286 -13.62 10.63 4.54
C LYS A 286 -12.17 10.67 4.08
N THR A 287 -11.31 9.89 4.73
CA THR A 287 -9.89 9.75 4.39
C THR A 287 -9.75 8.78 3.23
N LYS A 288 -9.23 9.25 2.09
CA LYS A 288 -9.02 8.42 0.89
C LYS A 288 -7.56 8.43 0.48
N ILE A 289 -6.95 7.25 0.48
CA ILE A 289 -5.57 7.00 0.06
C ILE A 289 -5.58 5.97 -1.06
N ILE A 290 -4.71 6.11 -2.06
CA ILE A 290 -4.71 5.30 -3.30
C ILE A 290 -4.90 3.80 -3.01
N HIS A 291 -4.18 3.26 -2.02
CA HIS A 291 -4.16 1.83 -1.75
C HIS A 291 -5.40 1.28 -1.01
N TYR A 292 -6.33 2.11 -0.51
CA TYR A 292 -7.51 1.62 0.24
C TYR A 292 -8.44 0.75 -0.61
N SER A 293 -8.55 1.03 -1.91
CA SER A 293 -9.33 0.21 -2.85
C SER A 293 -8.58 -0.99 -3.41
N SER A 294 -7.38 -1.32 -2.90
CA SER A 294 -6.51 -2.35 -3.49
C SER A 294 -7.09 -3.77 -3.42
N LEU A 295 -7.96 -4.07 -2.44
CA LEU A 295 -8.69 -5.34 -2.40
C LEU A 295 -9.58 -5.53 -3.64
N CYS A 296 -10.04 -4.46 -4.29
CA CYS A 296 -10.82 -4.55 -5.52
C CYS A 296 -10.02 -5.16 -6.68
N TYR A 297 -8.67 -5.16 -6.66
CA TYR A 297 -7.87 -5.69 -7.76
C TYR A 297 -8.18 -7.17 -8.03
N LEU A 298 -8.39 -7.97 -6.97
CA LEU A 298 -8.67 -9.40 -7.07
C LEU A 298 -10.02 -9.69 -7.79
N PRO A 299 -11.17 -9.17 -7.32
CA PRO A 299 -12.43 -9.37 -8.03
C PRO A 299 -12.53 -8.58 -9.35
N LEU A 300 -11.88 -7.42 -9.48
CA LEU A 300 -11.89 -6.65 -10.75
C LEU A 300 -11.18 -7.42 -11.88
N THR A 301 -10.01 -7.98 -11.59
CA THR A 301 -9.25 -8.78 -12.58
C THR A 301 -9.94 -10.10 -12.89
N PHE A 302 -10.67 -10.69 -11.93
CA PHE A 302 -11.59 -11.79 -12.18
C PHE A 302 -12.68 -11.41 -13.18
N LEU A 303 -13.37 -10.28 -12.95
CA LEU A 303 -14.43 -9.80 -13.84
C LEU A 303 -13.91 -9.49 -15.24
N ALA A 304 -12.69 -8.96 -15.35
CA ALA A 304 -12.00 -8.78 -16.62
C ALA A 304 -11.73 -10.12 -17.31
N ALA A 305 -11.20 -11.11 -16.57
CA ALA A 305 -10.91 -12.44 -17.11
C ALA A 305 -12.18 -13.16 -17.60
N LEU A 306 -13.32 -12.99 -16.94
CA LEU A 306 -14.60 -13.54 -17.42
C LEU A 306 -15.00 -12.95 -18.76
N VAL A 307 -14.82 -11.63 -18.94
CA VAL A 307 -15.09 -10.95 -20.21
C VAL A 307 -14.13 -11.47 -21.28
N MET A 308 -12.84 -11.59 -20.98
CA MET A 308 -11.85 -12.11 -21.93
C MET A 308 -12.18 -13.54 -22.38
N ASP A 309 -12.52 -14.42 -21.45
CA ASP A 309 -12.89 -15.80 -21.79
C ASP A 309 -14.15 -15.85 -22.64
N ALA A 310 -15.19 -15.09 -22.26
CA ALA A 310 -16.45 -15.05 -22.98
C ALA A 310 -16.33 -14.46 -24.38
N THR A 311 -15.47 -13.47 -24.59
CA THR A 311 -15.24 -12.87 -25.92
C THR A 311 -14.37 -13.76 -26.82
N ILE A 312 -13.34 -14.41 -26.27
CA ILE A 312 -12.53 -15.41 -26.99
C ILE A 312 -13.43 -16.55 -27.47
N GLN A 313 -14.32 -17.04 -26.60
CA GLN A 313 -15.29 -18.09 -26.94
C GLN A 313 -16.48 -17.59 -27.75
N GLN A 314 -16.47 -16.32 -28.18
CA GLN A 314 -17.53 -15.69 -28.99
C GLN A 314 -18.93 -15.73 -28.36
N ARG A 315 -19.03 -15.92 -27.04
CA ARG A 315 -20.30 -15.89 -26.28
C ARG A 315 -20.83 -14.46 -26.15
N ILE A 316 -19.94 -13.47 -26.15
CA ILE A 316 -20.27 -12.04 -26.18
C ILE A 316 -19.37 -11.32 -27.17
N GLN A 317 -19.86 -10.21 -27.74
CA GLN A 317 -19.05 -9.34 -28.59
C GLN A 317 -18.34 -8.26 -27.76
N TYR A 318 -17.06 -8.03 -28.07
CA TYR A 318 -16.30 -6.90 -27.51
C TYR A 318 -16.73 -5.59 -28.18
N ARG A 319 -17.24 -4.63 -27.40
CA ARG A 319 -17.80 -3.38 -27.93
C ARG A 319 -16.68 -2.44 -28.41
N ARG A 320 -16.90 -1.73 -29.52
CA ARG A 320 -15.93 -0.74 -30.05
C ARG A 320 -15.60 0.36 -29.04
N PHE A 321 -16.57 0.76 -28.21
CA PHE A 321 -16.34 1.69 -27.11
C PHE A 321 -15.18 1.26 -26.19
N ASN A 322 -15.15 -0.01 -25.76
CA ASN A 322 -14.05 -0.53 -24.93
C ASN A 322 -12.71 -0.51 -25.68
N VAL A 323 -12.72 -0.74 -27.00
CA VAL A 323 -11.51 -0.67 -27.84
C VAL A 323 -10.94 0.76 -27.86
N TYR A 324 -11.80 1.77 -28.04
CA TYR A 324 -11.37 3.17 -27.99
C TYR A 324 -10.92 3.60 -26.59
N LEU A 325 -11.58 3.13 -25.53
CA LEU A 325 -11.11 3.39 -24.16
C LEU A 325 -9.73 2.79 -23.89
N VAL A 326 -9.46 1.58 -24.37
CA VAL A 326 -8.11 0.97 -24.28
C VAL A 326 -7.07 1.86 -24.95
N LEU A 327 -7.39 2.39 -26.14
CA LEU A 327 -6.51 3.31 -26.84
C LEU A 327 -6.29 4.61 -26.07
N ILE A 328 -7.37 5.28 -25.63
CA ILE A 328 -7.28 6.58 -24.94
C ILE A 328 -6.45 6.46 -23.66
N ILE A 329 -6.79 5.50 -22.79
CA ILE A 329 -6.10 5.33 -21.51
C ILE A 329 -4.66 4.85 -21.74
N GLY A 330 -4.45 3.91 -22.66
CA GLY A 330 -3.10 3.43 -23.00
C GLY A 330 -2.21 4.55 -23.53
N LEU A 331 -2.73 5.43 -24.41
CA LEU A 331 -2.00 6.60 -24.90
C LEU A 331 -1.68 7.58 -23.77
N MET A 332 -2.63 7.88 -22.89
CA MET A 332 -2.39 8.74 -21.72
C MET A 332 -1.28 8.19 -20.83
N MET A 333 -1.30 6.89 -20.53
CA MET A 333 -0.27 6.25 -19.70
C MET A 333 1.09 6.22 -20.39
N SER A 334 1.13 5.91 -21.69
CA SER A 334 2.35 5.99 -22.50
C SER A 334 2.97 7.37 -22.48
N LEU A 335 2.15 8.42 -22.68
CA LEU A 335 2.61 9.80 -22.66
C LEU A 335 3.13 10.20 -21.27
N ALA A 336 2.50 9.75 -20.20
CA ALA A 336 3.01 9.97 -18.84
C ALA A 336 4.36 9.28 -18.62
N PHE A 337 4.51 8.02 -19.05
CA PHE A 337 5.76 7.25 -18.89
C PHE A 337 6.91 7.82 -19.71
N ILE A 338 6.64 8.43 -20.86
CA ILE A 338 7.64 9.14 -21.68
C ILE A 338 7.93 10.52 -21.10
N GLY A 339 6.89 11.27 -20.74
CA GLY A 339 6.97 12.67 -20.34
C GLY A 339 7.77 12.90 -19.06
N ILE A 340 7.60 12.03 -18.04
CA ILE A 340 8.30 12.15 -16.75
C ILE A 340 9.83 12.21 -16.93
N PRO A 341 10.50 11.20 -17.53
CA PRO A 341 11.93 11.26 -17.73
C PRO A 341 12.36 12.30 -18.75
N LEU A 342 11.53 12.58 -19.78
CA LEU A 342 11.86 13.55 -20.83
C LEU A 342 12.01 14.97 -20.28
N ILE A 343 11.25 15.34 -19.24
CA ILE A 343 11.40 16.61 -18.53
C ILE A 343 12.81 16.75 -17.93
N GLY A 344 13.41 15.69 -17.39
CA GLY A 344 14.76 15.77 -16.83
C GLY A 344 15.88 15.63 -17.89
N ILE A 345 15.61 14.95 -19.01
CA ILE A 345 16.57 14.76 -20.11
C ILE A 345 16.75 16.03 -20.93
N VAL A 346 15.68 16.79 -21.19
CA VAL A 346 15.71 17.99 -22.05
C VAL A 346 15.98 19.23 -21.19
N PRO A 347 17.18 19.85 -21.27
CA PRO A 347 17.56 20.94 -20.37
C PRO A 347 16.64 22.16 -20.44
N GLU A 348 16.15 22.50 -21.64
CA GLU A 348 15.24 23.63 -21.85
C GLU A 348 13.89 23.40 -21.17
N TRP A 349 13.38 22.17 -21.20
CA TRP A 349 12.11 21.81 -20.57
C TRP A 349 12.24 21.80 -19.06
N LYS A 350 13.36 21.24 -18.56
CA LYS A 350 13.72 21.26 -17.14
C LYS A 350 13.81 22.70 -16.61
N ALA A 351 14.55 23.56 -17.30
CA ALA A 351 14.69 24.97 -16.93
C ALA A 351 13.36 25.72 -16.96
N SER A 352 12.54 25.48 -17.98
CA SER A 352 11.19 26.04 -18.09
C SER A 352 10.27 25.58 -16.96
N LEU A 353 10.33 24.29 -16.57
CA LEU A 353 9.58 23.77 -15.43
C LEU A 353 10.02 24.43 -14.12
N ILE A 354 11.33 24.48 -13.86
CA ILE A 354 11.89 25.12 -12.66
C ILE A 354 11.45 26.58 -12.56
N ALA A 355 11.47 27.33 -13.67
CA ALA A 355 11.04 28.74 -13.71
C ALA A 355 9.54 28.92 -13.38
N GLN A 356 8.71 27.89 -13.59
CA GLN A 356 7.27 27.93 -13.29
C GLN A 356 6.92 27.41 -11.89
N LEU A 357 7.84 26.73 -11.21
CA LEU A 357 7.62 26.19 -9.87
C LEU A 357 7.66 27.33 -8.83
N LYS A 358 6.52 27.55 -8.18
CA LYS A 358 6.42 28.51 -7.05
C LYS A 358 6.98 27.95 -5.75
N ASP A 359 7.04 26.63 -5.61
CA ASP A 359 7.58 25.98 -4.44
C ASP A 359 9.12 25.91 -4.54
N PRO A 360 9.87 26.60 -3.65
CA PRO A 360 11.33 26.57 -3.67
C PRO A 360 11.90 25.18 -3.40
N PHE A 361 11.18 24.32 -2.65
CA PHE A 361 11.60 22.95 -2.40
C PHE A 361 11.54 22.12 -3.70
N ALA A 362 10.39 22.11 -4.38
CA ALA A 362 10.25 21.46 -5.67
C ALA A 362 11.25 22.00 -6.72
N ALA A 363 11.44 23.32 -6.78
CA ALA A 363 12.39 23.94 -7.71
C ALA A 363 13.83 23.45 -7.45
N ALA A 364 14.24 23.36 -6.18
CA ALA A 364 15.57 22.87 -5.80
C ALA A 364 15.75 21.36 -6.07
N ASN A 365 14.71 20.55 -5.86
CA ASN A 365 14.70 19.11 -6.20
C ASN A 365 14.96 18.88 -7.70
N PHE A 366 14.25 19.62 -8.56
CA PHE A 366 14.47 19.59 -9.99
C PHE A 366 15.80 20.25 -10.40
N GLY A 367 16.40 21.10 -9.55
CA GLY A 367 17.72 21.69 -9.79
C GLY A 367 18.87 20.67 -9.73
N LEU A 368 18.68 19.52 -9.07
CA LEU A 368 19.67 18.44 -9.04
C LEU A 368 19.98 17.91 -10.45
N GLU A 369 21.19 17.41 -10.66
CA GLU A 369 21.56 16.78 -11.94
C GLU A 369 20.62 15.62 -12.27
N SER A 370 20.16 15.55 -13.52
CA SER A 370 19.23 14.48 -13.93
C SER A 370 20.02 13.21 -14.18
N ILE A 371 19.63 12.12 -13.51
CA ILE A 371 20.19 10.79 -13.78
C ILE A 371 19.41 10.02 -14.86
N TRP A 372 18.31 10.58 -15.36
CA TRP A 372 17.57 9.99 -16.49
C TRP A 372 18.32 10.18 -17.81
N ASP A 373 18.37 9.11 -18.58
CA ASP A 373 18.93 9.06 -19.94
C ASP A 373 17.86 8.64 -20.96
N PHE A 374 18.23 8.55 -22.24
CA PHE A 374 17.32 8.09 -23.30
C PHE A 374 16.79 6.64 -23.12
N LYS A 375 17.38 5.82 -22.24
CA LYS A 375 16.79 4.50 -21.92
C LYS A 375 15.56 4.66 -21.03
N SER A 376 15.49 5.74 -20.26
CA SER A 376 14.37 6.03 -19.35
C SER A 376 13.05 6.27 -20.09
N ILE A 377 13.06 6.66 -21.37
CA ILE A 377 11.84 6.79 -22.19
C ILE A 377 11.38 5.45 -22.81
N LEU A 378 12.24 4.43 -22.85
CA LEU A 378 11.95 3.14 -23.49
C LEU A 378 10.69 2.44 -22.92
N PRO A 379 10.43 2.43 -21.59
CA PRO A 379 9.23 1.82 -21.04
C PRO A 379 7.94 2.43 -21.59
N GLY A 380 7.88 3.75 -21.71
CA GLY A 380 6.73 4.46 -22.26
C GLY A 380 6.57 4.24 -23.77
N SER A 381 7.68 4.17 -24.51
CA SER A 381 7.68 3.82 -25.95
C SER A 381 7.21 2.39 -26.21
N ILE A 382 7.65 1.42 -25.39
CA ILE A 382 7.18 0.04 -25.42
C ILE A 382 5.66 -0.01 -25.16
N LEU A 383 5.19 0.70 -24.13
CA LEU A 383 3.76 0.79 -23.83
C LEU A 383 2.96 1.41 -24.97
N LEU A 384 3.51 2.41 -25.64
CA LEU A 384 2.87 3.10 -26.77
C LEU A 384 2.68 2.17 -27.95
N ILE A 385 3.76 1.50 -28.37
CA ILE A 385 3.74 0.52 -29.46
C ILE A 385 2.78 -0.63 -29.12
N GLY A 386 2.83 -1.12 -27.88
CA GLY A 386 1.94 -2.17 -27.41
C GLY A 386 0.47 -1.78 -27.40
N THR A 387 0.17 -0.56 -26.96
CA THR A 387 -1.19 -0.01 -26.95
C THR A 387 -1.74 0.09 -28.38
N ILE A 388 -0.96 0.63 -29.32
CA ILE A 388 -1.37 0.75 -30.73
C ILE A 388 -1.56 -0.64 -31.34
N THR A 389 -0.65 -1.57 -31.07
CA THR A 389 -0.73 -2.96 -31.56
C THR A 389 -1.97 -3.67 -31.02
N ALA A 390 -2.21 -3.57 -29.70
CA ALA A 390 -3.38 -4.14 -29.04
C ALA A 390 -4.67 -3.50 -29.58
N PHE A 391 -4.71 -2.19 -29.81
CA PHE A 391 -5.84 -1.51 -30.42
C PHE A 391 -6.16 -2.08 -31.81
N VAL A 392 -5.16 -2.24 -32.69
CA VAL A 392 -5.34 -2.82 -34.03
C VAL A 392 -5.87 -4.26 -33.93
N LEU A 393 -5.31 -5.08 -33.04
CA LEU A 393 -5.74 -6.47 -32.84
C LEU A 393 -7.17 -6.56 -32.28
N LEU A 394 -7.51 -5.74 -31.28
CA LEU A 394 -8.86 -5.64 -30.72
C LEU A 394 -9.87 -5.18 -31.78
N PHE A 395 -9.51 -4.19 -32.59
CA PHE A 395 -10.35 -3.67 -33.66
C PHE A 395 -10.60 -4.72 -34.75
N ARG A 396 -9.59 -5.53 -35.08
CA ARG A 396 -9.67 -6.69 -35.97
C ARG A 396 -10.27 -7.95 -35.31
N ARG A 397 -10.69 -7.86 -34.05
CA ARG A 397 -11.27 -8.97 -33.25
C ARG A 397 -10.35 -10.18 -33.07
N ASN A 398 -9.03 -9.99 -33.15
CA ASN A 398 -8.05 -11.05 -32.86
C ASN A 398 -7.73 -11.09 -31.36
N LEU A 399 -8.72 -11.50 -30.57
CA LEU A 399 -8.71 -11.35 -29.11
C LEU A 399 -7.67 -12.24 -28.41
N GLU A 400 -7.43 -13.45 -28.92
CA GLU A 400 -6.43 -14.37 -28.37
C GLU A 400 -5.02 -13.78 -28.41
N LYS A 401 -4.71 -12.94 -29.41
CA LYS A 401 -3.44 -12.20 -29.47
C LYS A 401 -3.52 -10.85 -28.77
N ALA A 402 -4.65 -10.16 -28.85
CA ALA A 402 -4.80 -8.82 -28.29
C ALA A 402 -4.61 -8.77 -26.77
N TYR A 403 -5.21 -9.71 -26.02
CA TYR A 403 -5.13 -9.68 -24.56
C TYR A 403 -3.70 -9.93 -24.05
N PRO A 404 -2.97 -10.99 -24.47
CA PRO A 404 -1.57 -11.16 -24.08
C PRO A 404 -0.70 -9.96 -24.45
N VAL A 405 -0.84 -9.39 -25.65
CA VAL A 405 -0.10 -8.19 -26.06
C VAL A 405 -0.35 -7.05 -25.08
N LEU A 406 -1.61 -6.77 -24.74
CA LEU A 406 -1.97 -5.65 -23.88
C LEU A 406 -1.43 -5.82 -22.44
N PHE A 407 -1.57 -7.00 -21.85
CA PHE A 407 -1.15 -7.27 -20.47
C PHE A 407 0.37 -7.51 -20.33
N ILE A 408 1.00 -8.24 -21.25
CA ILE A 408 2.44 -8.52 -21.19
C ILE A 408 3.23 -7.24 -21.49
N ILE A 409 2.80 -6.43 -22.45
CA ILE A 409 3.48 -5.16 -22.72
C ILE A 409 3.29 -4.17 -21.57
N GLY A 410 2.09 -4.11 -20.98
CA GLY A 410 1.86 -3.36 -19.74
C GLY A 410 2.81 -3.78 -18.62
N LEU A 411 2.97 -5.09 -18.40
CA LEU A 411 3.92 -5.64 -17.44
C LEU A 411 5.36 -5.22 -17.74
N LEU A 412 5.84 -5.43 -18.97
CA LEU A 412 7.23 -5.11 -19.36
C LEU A 412 7.52 -3.62 -19.25
N ALA A 413 6.58 -2.77 -19.69
CA ALA A 413 6.68 -1.34 -19.55
C ALA A 413 6.75 -0.93 -18.07
N LEU A 414 5.94 -1.52 -17.20
CA LEU A 414 6.02 -1.23 -15.77
C LEU A 414 7.33 -1.70 -15.14
N GLN A 415 7.85 -2.89 -15.52
CA GLN A 415 9.17 -3.34 -15.06
C GLN A 415 10.28 -2.36 -15.45
N GLY A 416 10.28 -1.95 -16.72
CA GLY A 416 11.25 -0.97 -17.22
C GLY A 416 11.10 0.39 -16.54
N PHE A 417 9.88 0.85 -16.29
CA PHE A 417 9.61 2.10 -15.59
C PHE A 417 10.15 2.07 -14.16
N MET A 418 9.91 0.98 -13.44
CA MET A 418 10.44 0.76 -12.09
C MET A 418 11.98 0.69 -12.06
N LEU A 419 12.61 0.19 -13.12
CA LEU A 419 14.06 0.03 -13.19
C LEU A 419 14.79 1.32 -13.62
N TRP A 420 14.23 2.06 -14.58
CA TRP A 420 14.93 3.17 -15.22
C TRP A 420 14.36 4.56 -14.88
N VAL A 421 13.09 4.67 -14.52
CA VAL A 421 12.47 5.98 -14.23
C VAL A 421 12.38 6.22 -12.73
N VAL A 422 11.90 5.24 -11.99
CA VAL A 422 11.63 5.39 -10.55
C VAL A 422 12.86 5.76 -9.71
N PRO A 423 14.08 5.24 -9.96
CA PRO A 423 15.28 5.70 -9.25
C PRO A 423 15.59 7.19 -9.44
N GLY A 424 15.27 7.77 -10.60
CA GLY A 424 15.40 9.22 -10.80
C GLY A 424 14.35 10.02 -10.05
N ILE A 425 13.12 9.51 -9.94
CA ILE A 425 12.08 10.14 -9.09
C ILE A 425 12.58 10.21 -7.65
N GLU A 426 13.15 9.11 -7.14
CA GLU A 426 13.74 9.03 -5.81
C GLU A 426 14.92 10.00 -5.64
N HIS A 427 15.88 9.97 -6.57
CA HIS A 427 17.04 10.85 -6.55
C HIS A 427 16.65 12.32 -6.40
N HIS A 428 15.64 12.77 -7.16
CA HIS A 428 15.16 14.15 -7.10
C HIS A 428 14.35 14.47 -5.84
N SER A 429 13.56 13.53 -5.32
CA SER A 429 12.57 13.83 -4.26
C SER A 429 13.09 13.64 -2.84
N GLN A 430 13.96 12.65 -2.60
CA GLN A 430 14.47 12.32 -1.28
C GLN A 430 15.97 11.99 -1.24
N GLY A 431 16.63 11.83 -2.39
CA GLY A 431 18.04 11.42 -2.50
C GLY A 431 18.98 12.18 -1.54
N PRO A 432 19.04 13.52 -1.58
CA PRO A 432 19.92 14.29 -0.69
C PRO A 432 19.64 14.09 0.80
N ALA A 433 18.37 13.89 1.19
CA ALA A 433 18.02 13.65 2.58
C ALA A 433 18.49 12.27 3.04
N ILE A 434 18.30 11.24 2.22
CA ILE A 434 18.75 9.88 2.53
C ILE A 434 20.28 9.83 2.59
N GLU A 435 20.98 10.40 1.61
CA GLU A 435 22.45 10.46 1.60
C GLU A 435 23.02 11.12 2.86
N PHE A 436 22.38 12.19 3.35
CA PHE A 436 22.77 12.85 4.60
C PHE A 436 22.49 12.01 5.85
N ILE A 437 21.37 11.28 5.88
CA ILE A 437 21.04 10.38 7.00
C ILE A 437 22.04 9.23 7.06
N GLU A 438 22.29 8.57 5.92
CA GLU A 438 23.20 7.43 5.82
C GLU A 438 24.66 7.81 6.12
N SER A 439 25.07 9.05 5.83
CA SER A 439 26.43 9.51 6.17
C SER A 439 26.71 9.55 7.67
N HIS A 440 25.68 9.44 8.51
CA HIS A 440 25.78 9.42 9.97
C HIS A 440 25.35 8.07 10.59
N GLN A 441 25.14 7.03 9.78
CA GLN A 441 24.62 5.74 10.24
C GLN A 441 25.56 5.04 11.25
N ASP A 442 26.87 5.18 11.09
CA ASP A 442 27.88 4.54 11.94
C ASP A 442 28.41 5.48 13.05
N GLU A 443 27.82 6.67 13.20
CA GLU A 443 28.21 7.65 14.22
C GLU A 443 27.31 7.56 15.45
N ASP A 444 27.87 7.74 16.65
CA ASP A 444 27.07 7.86 17.88
C ASP A 444 26.52 9.28 18.01
N VAL A 445 25.44 9.54 17.27
CA VAL A 445 24.83 10.87 17.11
C VAL A 445 23.30 10.77 17.08
N TYR A 446 22.61 11.89 17.29
CA TYR A 446 21.17 11.98 17.04
C TYR A 446 20.91 12.47 15.62
N VAL A 447 19.91 11.90 14.94
CA VAL A 447 19.46 12.38 13.61
C VAL A 447 17.95 12.61 13.65
N GLU A 448 17.50 13.83 13.34
CA GLU A 448 16.09 14.21 13.41
C GLU A 448 15.67 15.12 12.23
N VAL A 449 14.38 15.11 11.89
CA VAL A 449 13.82 15.95 10.81
C VAL A 449 13.05 17.13 11.39
N LEU A 450 13.17 18.31 10.77
CA LEU A 450 12.55 19.56 11.23
C LEU A 450 11.57 20.12 10.20
N GLY A 451 10.39 20.54 10.66
CA GLY A 451 9.35 21.17 9.83
C GLY A 451 8.56 20.22 8.91
N TYR A 452 8.87 18.92 8.92
CA TYR A 452 8.07 17.91 8.25
C TYR A 452 8.17 16.57 8.99
N LYS A 453 7.39 15.59 8.56
CA LYS A 453 7.42 14.26 9.14
C LYS A 453 8.17 13.30 8.21
N SER A 454 8.96 12.39 8.79
CA SER A 454 9.62 11.28 8.12
C SER A 454 9.92 10.17 9.12
N TYR A 455 10.13 8.95 8.64
CA TYR A 455 10.73 7.86 9.40
C TYR A 455 12.08 7.42 8.83
N ALA A 456 12.52 8.03 7.72
CA ALA A 456 13.77 7.69 7.06
C ALA A 456 14.96 7.87 8.01
N GLN A 457 14.94 8.90 8.85
CA GLN A 457 15.98 9.15 9.84
C GLN A 457 16.09 8.03 10.86
N LEU A 458 15.01 7.31 11.20
CA LEU A 458 15.07 6.21 12.16
C LEU A 458 15.69 4.96 11.51
N PHE A 459 15.17 4.60 10.33
CA PHE A 459 15.57 3.39 9.61
C PHE A 459 16.98 3.49 9.04
N TYR A 460 17.29 4.58 8.33
CA TYR A 460 18.56 4.73 7.60
C TYR A 460 19.73 5.18 8.48
N SER A 461 19.49 5.85 9.61
CA SER A 461 20.55 6.04 10.62
C SER A 461 20.71 4.84 11.54
N GLN A 462 19.82 3.85 11.44
CA GLN A 462 19.75 2.69 12.34
C GLN A 462 19.75 3.08 13.82
N ILE A 463 18.90 4.05 14.18
CA ILE A 463 18.90 4.66 15.51
C ILE A 463 18.89 3.61 16.63
N ALA A 464 19.71 3.85 17.66
CA ALA A 464 19.73 3.02 18.87
C ALA A 464 18.71 3.53 19.90
N PRO A 465 18.33 2.71 20.89
CA PRO A 465 17.54 3.20 22.03
C PRO A 465 18.19 4.42 22.69
N LEU A 466 17.37 5.36 23.15
CA LEU A 466 17.84 6.61 23.76
C LEU A 466 18.83 6.34 24.91
N SER A 467 20.05 6.85 24.78
CA SER A 467 21.13 6.71 25.78
C SER A 467 20.91 7.62 26.98
N ASP A 468 20.70 8.92 26.75
CA ASP A 468 20.53 9.90 27.83
C ASP A 468 19.05 10.08 28.21
N THR A 469 18.56 9.08 28.94
CA THR A 469 17.22 9.17 29.53
C THR A 469 17.14 10.18 30.67
N VAL A 470 18.25 10.54 31.33
CA VAL A 470 18.24 11.42 32.51
C VAL A 470 17.97 12.86 32.09
N SER A 471 18.76 13.38 31.14
CA SER A 471 18.56 14.74 30.64
C SER A 471 17.22 14.89 29.93
N TYR A 472 16.86 13.91 29.07
CA TYR A 472 15.56 13.94 28.40
C TYR A 472 14.40 13.96 29.40
N ASN A 473 14.41 13.11 30.43
CA ASN A 473 13.35 13.11 31.43
C ASN A 473 13.32 14.41 32.25
N ALA A 474 14.48 15.00 32.56
CA ALA A 474 14.56 16.29 33.21
C ALA A 474 13.94 17.40 32.34
N TYR A 475 14.21 17.39 31.03
CA TYR A 475 13.61 18.30 30.07
C TYR A 475 12.09 18.15 30.01
N VAL A 476 11.59 16.91 29.88
CA VAL A 476 10.14 16.63 29.87
C VAL A 476 9.47 17.11 31.17
N ALA A 477 10.10 16.87 32.33
CA ALA A 477 9.58 17.29 33.63
C ALA A 477 9.54 18.83 33.78
N ALA A 478 10.45 19.55 33.13
CA ALA A 478 10.49 21.02 33.13
C ALA A 478 9.46 21.65 32.17
N HIS A 479 8.94 20.88 31.21
CA HIS A 479 8.00 21.35 30.17
C HIS A 479 6.64 20.63 30.20
N PRO A 480 5.97 20.48 31.37
CA PRO A 480 4.78 19.65 31.50
C PRO A 480 3.53 20.21 30.80
N ASN A 481 3.55 21.51 30.45
CA ASN A 481 2.44 22.20 29.80
C ASN A 481 2.66 22.45 28.31
N ASP A 482 3.83 22.07 27.79
CA ASP A 482 4.13 22.24 26.38
C ASP A 482 3.27 21.28 25.58
N TYR A 483 2.71 21.78 24.47
CA TYR A 483 1.86 21.00 23.57
C TYR A 483 0.57 20.43 24.18
N GLN A 484 0.06 20.97 25.31
CA GLN A 484 -1.23 20.53 25.86
C GLN A 484 -2.42 20.65 24.90
N ASN A 485 -2.32 21.54 23.91
CA ASN A 485 -3.33 21.71 22.86
C ASN A 485 -3.13 20.75 21.66
N MET A 486 -2.07 19.94 21.65
CA MET A 486 -1.82 18.92 20.64
C MET A 486 -2.44 17.58 21.06
N ALA A 487 -2.57 16.66 20.11
CA ALA A 487 -3.00 15.30 20.43
C ALA A 487 -1.95 14.64 21.33
N SER A 488 -2.39 14.02 22.44
CA SER A 488 -1.52 13.42 23.46
C SER A 488 -0.47 12.45 22.89
N ARG A 489 -0.80 11.75 21.80
CA ARG A 489 0.11 10.83 21.09
C ARG A 489 1.28 11.51 20.38
N ASP A 490 1.13 12.76 19.94
CA ASP A 490 2.15 13.49 19.20
C ASP A 490 3.13 14.21 20.17
N ILE A 491 2.69 14.48 21.41
CA ILE A 491 3.47 15.21 22.43
C ILE A 491 4.85 14.60 22.68
N PRO A 492 5.02 13.28 22.87
CA PRO A 492 6.35 12.72 23.14
C PRO A 492 7.34 12.99 22.00
N ALA A 493 6.91 12.90 20.74
CA ALA A 493 7.78 13.14 19.59
C ALA A 493 8.19 14.62 19.49
N LEU A 494 7.27 15.54 19.83
CA LEU A 494 7.54 16.97 19.89
C LEU A 494 8.55 17.32 21.00
N LEU A 495 8.33 16.83 22.22
CA LEU A 495 9.25 17.05 23.35
C LEU A 495 10.64 16.48 23.08
N TYR A 496 10.74 15.33 22.42
CA TYR A 496 12.03 14.76 22.02
C TYR A 496 12.79 15.67 21.05
N ARG A 497 12.09 16.18 20.04
CA ARG A 497 12.68 17.09 19.06
C ARG A 497 13.14 18.40 19.71
N ASP A 498 12.34 18.95 20.62
CA ASP A 498 12.69 20.16 21.35
C ASP A 498 13.86 19.95 22.30
N TRP A 499 13.91 18.81 23.00
CA TRP A 499 15.07 18.44 23.79
C TRP A 499 16.34 18.37 22.92
N LEU A 500 16.26 17.77 21.73
CA LEU A 500 17.39 17.75 20.80
C LEU A 500 17.81 19.16 20.34
N MET A 501 16.89 20.12 20.23
CA MET A 501 17.22 21.50 19.79
C MET A 501 17.69 22.42 20.93
N TYR A 502 17.12 22.26 22.13
CA TYR A 502 17.24 23.23 23.24
C TYR A 502 17.69 22.61 24.58
N GLY A 503 17.48 21.31 24.79
CA GLY A 503 17.83 20.61 26.02
C GLY A 503 19.31 20.26 26.10
N ASP A 504 19.78 19.82 27.27
CA ASP A 504 21.17 19.39 27.46
C ASP A 504 21.36 18.01 26.79
N ILE A 505 22.18 17.90 25.75
CA ILE A 505 22.34 16.64 24.99
C ILE A 505 23.73 16.05 25.23
N ASP A 506 23.83 14.73 25.31
CA ASP A 506 25.06 13.99 25.60
C ASP A 506 25.98 13.79 24.37
N LYS A 507 25.44 13.95 23.17
CA LYS A 507 26.16 13.74 21.90
C LYS A 507 25.65 14.66 20.79
N PRO A 508 26.41 14.86 19.70
CA PRO A 508 26.01 15.73 18.61
C PRO A 508 24.64 15.34 18.03
N ALA A 509 23.86 16.35 17.64
CA ALA A 509 22.59 16.17 16.96
C ALA A 509 22.65 16.78 15.56
N TYR A 510 22.26 15.99 14.56
CA TYR A 510 22.15 16.40 13.18
C TYR A 510 20.68 16.52 12.80
N PHE A 511 20.37 17.59 12.08
CA PHE A 511 19.02 17.89 11.66
C PHE A 511 18.94 18.12 10.18
N LEU A 512 17.78 17.82 9.63
CA LEU A 512 17.46 18.13 8.25
C LEU A 512 16.08 18.77 8.13
N SER A 513 15.99 19.86 7.38
CA SER A 513 14.73 20.57 7.11
C SER A 513 14.56 20.80 5.63
N LYS A 514 13.33 21.10 5.20
CA LYS A 514 13.10 21.66 3.87
C LYS A 514 13.55 23.12 3.84
N ILE A 515 14.01 23.60 2.69
CA ILE A 515 14.50 24.97 2.48
C ILE A 515 13.47 26.05 2.82
N GLN A 516 12.17 25.73 2.77
CA GLN A 516 11.08 26.61 3.19
C GLN A 516 11.19 27.02 4.67
N HIS A 517 11.73 26.15 5.52
CA HIS A 517 11.89 26.39 6.96
C HIS A 517 13.30 26.85 7.33
N LYS A 518 14.15 27.16 6.35
CA LYS A 518 15.54 27.57 6.61
C LYS A 518 15.60 28.78 7.54
N ALA A 519 14.83 29.83 7.26
CA ALA A 519 14.83 31.05 8.05
C ALA A 519 14.40 30.81 9.51
N GLU A 520 13.47 29.89 9.73
CA GLU A 520 12.97 29.49 11.05
C GLU A 520 14.05 28.76 11.86
N PHE A 521 14.65 27.71 11.30
CA PHE A 521 15.60 26.88 12.04
C PHE A 521 17.01 27.47 12.10
N SER A 522 17.44 28.26 11.11
CA SER A 522 18.70 29.02 11.18
C SER A 522 18.67 30.16 12.20
N ALA A 523 17.49 30.56 12.69
CA ALA A 523 17.38 31.55 13.76
C ALA A 523 17.66 30.96 15.15
N ILE A 524 17.69 29.63 15.29
CA ILE A 524 17.97 28.95 16.55
C ILE A 524 19.49 29.00 16.80
N PRO A 525 19.98 29.66 17.87
CA PRO A 525 21.42 29.88 18.07
C PRO A 525 22.25 28.60 18.24
N THR A 526 21.63 27.50 18.68
CA THR A 526 22.28 26.20 18.88
C THR A 526 22.45 25.41 17.59
N LEU A 527 21.79 25.79 16.49
CA LEU A 527 21.84 25.08 15.21
C LEU A 527 22.79 25.76 14.22
N GLU A 528 23.86 25.08 13.85
CA GLU A 528 24.81 25.51 12.82
C GLU A 528 24.41 24.92 11.47
N VAL A 529 24.21 25.75 10.45
CA VAL A 529 23.98 25.27 9.06
C VAL A 529 25.29 24.71 8.51
N ILE A 530 25.29 23.44 8.13
CA ILE A 530 26.47 22.73 7.61
C ILE A 530 26.41 22.45 6.10
N GLY A 531 25.24 22.57 5.48
CA GLY A 531 25.11 22.40 4.03
C GLY A 531 23.67 22.47 3.52
N GLU A 532 23.55 22.56 2.19
CA GLU A 532 22.27 22.56 1.47
C GLU A 532 22.39 21.73 0.19
N LYS A 533 21.43 20.85 -0.07
CA LYS A 533 21.40 20.03 -1.28
C LYS A 533 19.98 19.63 -1.64
N GLY A 534 19.59 19.87 -2.89
CA GLY A 534 18.28 19.48 -3.44
C GLY A 534 17.11 19.85 -2.54
N GLY A 535 17.02 21.12 -2.13
CA GLY A 535 15.91 21.61 -1.31
C GLY A 535 15.97 21.26 0.16
N PHE A 536 16.96 20.48 0.60
CA PHE A 536 17.19 20.20 2.02
C PHE A 536 18.30 21.09 2.58
N VAL A 537 18.13 21.46 3.85
CA VAL A 537 19.12 22.19 4.66
C VAL A 537 19.53 21.27 5.80
N PHE A 538 20.84 21.18 6.01
CA PHE A 538 21.45 20.33 7.03
C PHE A 538 22.01 21.18 8.16
N TYR A 539 21.74 20.76 9.39
CA TYR A 539 22.18 21.46 10.59
C TYR A 539 22.94 20.51 11.51
N ARG A 540 23.84 21.09 12.29
CA ARG A 540 24.55 20.41 13.38
C ARG A 540 24.36 21.19 14.67
N ARG A 541 24.15 20.46 15.76
CA ARG A 541 24.24 20.95 17.13
C ARG A 541 25.29 20.16 17.88
N LYS A 542 26.13 20.86 18.64
CA LYS A 542 27.08 20.25 19.58
C LYS A 542 26.43 20.18 20.97
N PRO A 543 26.80 19.20 21.80
CA PRO A 543 26.44 19.12 23.22
C PRO A 543 26.52 20.46 23.93
#